data_AF-A0A7K2LQR4-F1
#
_entry.id   AF-A0A7K2LQR4-F1
#
_cell.length_a   1.000
_cell.length_b   1.000
_cell.length_c   1.000
_cell.angle_alpha   90.00
_cell.angle_beta   90.00
_cell.angle_gamma   90.00
#
_symmetry.space_group_name_H-M   'P 1'
#
loop_
_entity.id
_entity.type
_entity.pdbx_description
1 polymer ?
#
loop_
_entity_poly.entity_id
_entity_poly.type
_entity_poly.pdbx_seq_one_letter_code
_entity_poly.pdbx_strand_id
1 'polypeptide(L)' 'MTLLRDHDLARAFDHASHSYDRLTALNPGYRADLDRSARRLRLPDGGAGLHV' A
#
# COMPACT_ATOMS: atom_id res chain seq x y z
N MET A 1 -9.22 20.91 13.10
CA MET A 1 -8.73 19.70 12.40
C MET A 1 -9.33 18.50 13.09
N THR A 2 -10.17 17.74 12.40
CA THR A 2 -10.78 16.53 12.96
C THR A 2 -9.80 15.37 12.81
N LEU A 3 -9.48 14.70 13.90
CA LEU A 3 -8.62 13.52 13.87
C LEU A 3 -9.49 12.28 13.71
N LEU A 4 -9.32 11.56 12.60
CA LEU A 4 -9.99 10.29 12.33
C LEU A 4 -9.33 9.15 13.12
N ARG A 5 -10.13 8.18 13.55
CA ARG A 5 -9.69 7.03 14.35
C ARG A 5 -10.36 5.77 13.80
N ASP A 6 -9.70 4.63 14.01
CA ASP A 6 -10.26 3.28 13.81
C ASP A 6 -11.04 3.13 12.48
N HIS A 7 -12.32 2.77 12.55
CA HIS A 7 -13.16 2.53 11.38
C HIS A 7 -13.35 3.76 10.49
N ASP A 8 -13.43 4.96 11.07
CA ASP A 8 -13.61 6.18 10.29
C ASP A 8 -12.34 6.51 9.50
N LEU A 9 -11.18 6.21 10.07
CA LEU A 9 -9.91 6.32 9.36
C LEU A 9 -9.81 5.30 8.24
N ALA A 10 -10.12 4.02 8.52
CA ALA A 10 -10.07 2.96 7.52
C ALA A 10 -10.99 3.29 6.33
N ARG A 11 -12.23 3.69 6.60
CA ARG A 11 -13.20 4.06 5.57
C ARG A 11 -12.75 5.26 4.73
N ALA A 12 -12.18 6.29 5.37
CA ALA A 12 -11.67 7.44 4.66
C ALA A 12 -10.47 7.07 3.77
N PHE A 13 -9.61 6.18 4.24
CA PHE A 13 -8.47 5.70 3.46
C PHE A 13 -8.90 4.82 2.28
N ASP A 14 -9.82 3.88 2.49
CA ASP A 14 -10.37 3.03 1.43
C ASP A 14 -10.96 3.88 0.31
N HIS A 15 -11.71 4.94 0.67
CA HIS A 15 -12.27 5.89 -0.27
C HIS A 15 -11.19 6.64 -1.08
N ALA A 16 -10.05 6.98 -0.45
CA ALA A 16 -8.97 7.73 -1.06
C ALA A 16 -7.86 6.87 -1.71
N SER A 17 -7.92 5.55 -1.54
CA SER A 17 -6.88 4.58 -1.93
C SER A 17 -6.44 4.73 -3.39
N HIS A 18 -7.37 4.87 -4.32
CA HIS A 18 -7.07 5.03 -5.75
C HIS A 18 -6.19 6.26 -6.06
N SER A 19 -6.37 7.36 -5.31
CA SER A 19 -5.54 8.55 -5.49
C SER A 19 -4.12 8.32 -4.98
N TYR A 20 -3.98 7.56 -3.89
CA TYR A 20 -2.68 7.16 -3.35
C TYR A 20 -1.95 6.18 -4.27
N ASP A 21 -2.67 5.20 -4.83
CA ASP A 21 -2.14 4.28 -5.84
C ASP A 21 -1.64 5.02 -7.08
N ARG A 22 -2.40 6.03 -7.54
CA ARG A 22 -1.95 6.87 -8.65
C ARG A 22 -0.67 7.64 -8.30
N LEU A 23 -0.59 8.19 -7.09
CA LEU A 23 0.59 8.91 -6.63
C LEU A 23 1.83 8.00 -6.56
N THR A 24 1.68 6.78 -6.03
CA THR A 24 2.79 5.82 -5.99
C THR A 24 3.16 5.30 -7.37
N ALA A 25 2.20 5.16 -8.30
CA ALA A 25 2.46 4.80 -9.69
C ALA A 25 3.29 5.85 -10.45
N LEU A 26 3.31 7.11 -10.01
CA LEU A 26 4.20 8.13 -10.57
C LEU A 26 5.68 7.91 -10.22
N ASN A 27 6.00 7.03 -9.27
CA ASN A 27 7.36 6.64 -8.96
C ASN A 27 7.74 5.34 -9.72
N PRO A 28 8.56 5.42 -10.78
CA PRO A 28 8.87 4.26 -11.63
C PRO A 28 9.57 3.13 -10.88
N GLY A 29 10.32 3.46 -9.82
CA GLY A 29 11.09 2.48 -9.04
C GLY A 29 10.27 1.78 -7.95
N TYR A 30 9.14 2.36 -7.55
CA TYR A 30 8.40 1.92 -6.36
C TYR A 30 7.98 0.45 -6.45
N ARG A 31 7.43 0.03 -7.60
CA ARG A 31 7.00 -1.36 -7.78
C ARG A 31 8.17 -2.34 -7.79
N ALA A 32 9.26 -1.99 -8.47
CA ALA A 32 10.45 -2.83 -8.55
C ALA A 32 11.12 -3.00 -7.17
N ASP A 33 11.10 -1.96 -6.33
CA ASP A 33 11.63 -2.01 -4.98
C ASP A 33 10.76 -2.84 -4.02
N LEU A 34 9.42 -2.79 -4.18
CA LEU A 34 8.51 -3.71 -3.47
C LEU A 34 8.81 -5.16 -3.85
N ASP A 35 8.91 -5.48 -5.14
CA ASP A 35 9.18 -6.85 -5.59
C ASP A 35 10.56 -7.34 -5.10
N ARG A 36 11.56 -6.45 -5.12
CA ARG A 36 12.90 -6.75 -4.59
C ARG A 36 12.84 -7.06 -3.10
N SER A 37 12.05 -6.30 -2.35
CA SER A 37 11.89 -6.49 -0.91
C SER A 37 11.17 -7.80 -0.61
N ALA A 38 10.08 -8.11 -1.32
CA ALA A 38 9.37 -9.37 -1.20
C ALA A 38 10.26 -10.59 -1.48
N ARG A 39 11.11 -10.51 -2.51
CA ARG A 39 12.11 -11.56 -2.80
C ARG A 39 13.11 -11.74 -1.67
N ARG A 40 13.64 -10.65 -1.12
CA ARG A 40 14.61 -10.69 0.00
C ARG A 40 14.00 -11.27 1.27
N LEU A 41 12.73 -10.96 1.52
CA LEU A 41 11.97 -11.48 2.66
C LEU A 41 11.40 -12.89 2.42
N ARG A 42 11.58 -13.44 1.21
CA ARG A 42 11.06 -14.76 0.80
C ARG A 42 9.55 -14.88 1.01
N LEU A 43 8.82 -13.78 0.74
CA LEU A 43 7.36 -13.78 0.86
C LEU A 43 6.73 -14.66 -0.23
N PRO A 44 5.77 -15.53 0.12
CA PRO A 44 5.01 -16.29 -0.87
C PRO A 44 4.28 -15.34 -1.82
N ASP A 45 4.15 -15.73 -3.09
CA ASP A 45 3.46 -14.96 -4.14
C ASP A 45 3.93 -13.50 -4.28
N GLY A 46 5.20 -13.22 -3.96
CA GLY A 46 5.74 -11.85 -3.98
C GLY A 46 5.12 -10.92 -2.94
N GLY A 47 4.51 -11.48 -1.90
CA GLY A 47 3.78 -10.74 -0.86
C GLY A 47 2.37 -10.34 -1.26
N ALA A 48 1.84 -10.82 -2.39
CA ALA A 48 0.45 -10.62 -2.77
C ALA A 48 -0.49 -11.20 -1.71
N GLY A 49 -1.52 -10.44 -1.32
CA GLY A 49 -2.51 -10.87 -0.32
C GLY A 49 -2.02 -10.89 1.12
N LEU A 50 -0.79 -10.45 1.40
CA LEU A 50 -0.36 -10.20 2.78
C LEU A 50 -0.95 -8.89 3.27
N HIS A 51 -1.75 -8.98 4.33
CA HIS A 51 -2.33 -7.85 5.05
C HIS A 51 -1.83 -7.92 6.49
N VAL A 52 -1.49 -6.78 7.08
CA VAL A 52 -1.02 -6.64 8.47
C VAL A 52 -2.13 -6.02 9.31
#